data_AF-A0A2U2V6A0-F1
#
_entry.id   AF-A0A2U2V6A0-F1
#
_cell.length_a   1.000
_cell.length_b   1.000
_cell.length_c   1.000
_cell.angle_alpha   90.00
_cell.angle_beta   90.00
_cell.angle_gamma   90.00
#
_symmetry.space_group_name_H-M   'P 1'
#
loop_
_entity.id
_entity.type
_entity.pdbx_description
1 polymer ?
#
loop_
_entity_poly.entity_id
_entity_poly.type
_entity_poly.pdbx_seq_one_letter_code
_entity_poly.pdbx_strand_id
1 'polypeptide(L)'
;MTQLENAINREMTQLENAINREMTQLEKDVRQRAERDIAEVTKKITASENSITELVAKKSGEQSLAIAKVDRKVDSVSSEIRQTVSRSTEENSRQIAQVRQYVDDKSAQISTVVAKKSGEQSLAIAKVDRKVDSVSSEIRQTVSRSTEENSRQIAQVRQYVDDKSAQISTVVAKKSGEQSLAIAKVDRKVDSVSSEIRQTVSRSTEENSRQIAQIRQYVDDKGSQITQSTDKKLGSWNASIEQIQKVQEDTRRNLNSMWAVKLQQTRDGRLYIAGIGAGIENTSDGIQSQILMQADRIAMINPENGNTTPLFVAQGDQLFMNDVFMKKLTVDFARVTGDIRSDNFHSGSPGWRLSRNGSLEINSGRPGAGRLFFNGERIDVYDDNNVLRVRLGRL
;
A
#
# COMPACT_ATOMS: atom_id res chain seq x y z
N MET A 1 74.91 86.34 166.82
CA MET A 1 73.76 85.87 166.01
C MET A 1 73.42 86.80 164.85
N THR A 2 73.42 88.13 165.01
CA THR A 2 73.09 89.10 163.94
C THR A 2 74.06 89.11 162.74
N GLN A 3 75.27 88.58 162.90
CA GLN A 3 76.21 88.39 161.79
C GLN A 3 75.94 87.12 160.97
N LEU A 4 75.32 86.08 161.55
CA LEU A 4 75.08 84.80 160.88
C LEU A 4 73.88 84.88 159.92
N GLU A 5 72.81 85.56 160.32
CA GLU A 5 71.59 85.75 159.52
C GLU A 5 71.84 86.66 158.29
N ASN A 6 72.67 87.69 158.46
CA ASN A 6 73.16 88.52 157.36
C ASN A 6 74.11 87.77 156.41
N ALA A 7 74.85 86.77 156.91
CA ALA A 7 75.69 85.92 156.06
C ALA A 7 74.84 84.95 155.24
N ILE A 8 73.84 84.30 155.85
CA ILE A 8 72.94 83.37 155.16
C ILE A 8 72.09 84.09 154.12
N ASN A 9 71.56 85.28 154.41
CA ASN A 9 70.82 86.06 153.40
C ASN A 9 71.72 86.52 152.25
N ARG A 10 72.98 86.90 152.52
CA ARG A 10 73.95 87.21 151.46
C ARG A 10 74.27 85.97 150.62
N GLU A 11 74.44 84.80 151.23
CA GLU A 11 74.69 83.55 150.52
C GLU A 11 73.46 83.07 149.74
N MET A 12 72.24 83.16 150.26
CA MET A 12 71.02 82.84 149.50
C MET A 12 70.82 83.80 148.33
N THR A 13 71.01 85.10 148.51
CA THR A 13 70.95 86.06 147.40
C THR A 13 72.07 85.80 146.38
N GLN A 14 73.26 85.36 146.82
CA GLN A 14 74.33 84.94 145.90
C GLN A 14 73.97 83.66 145.15
N LEU A 15 73.36 82.68 145.80
CA LEU A 15 72.94 81.41 145.21
C LEU A 15 71.78 81.62 144.22
N GLU A 16 70.80 82.44 144.56
CA GLU A 16 69.68 82.80 143.69
C GLU A 16 70.17 83.59 142.47
N ASN A 17 71.13 84.51 142.66
CA ASN A 17 71.81 85.18 141.55
C ASN A 17 72.65 84.21 140.71
N ALA A 18 73.26 83.18 141.30
CA ALA A 18 74.02 82.16 140.58
C ALA A 18 73.11 81.23 139.77
N ILE A 19 72.02 80.75 140.36
CA ILE A 19 70.99 79.94 139.68
C ILE A 19 70.35 80.74 138.55
N ASN A 20 69.98 82.00 138.77
CA ASN A 20 69.43 82.84 137.71
C ASN A 20 70.44 83.08 136.58
N ARG A 21 71.74 83.23 136.90
CA ARG A 21 72.80 83.31 135.88
C ARG A 21 72.97 82.00 135.12
N GLU A 22 72.99 80.86 135.80
CA GLU A 22 73.11 79.54 135.18
C GLU A 22 71.87 79.17 134.34
N MET A 23 70.66 79.48 134.82
CA MET A 23 69.42 79.31 134.04
C MET A 23 69.40 80.22 132.82
N THR A 24 69.78 81.50 132.97
CA THR A 24 69.91 82.42 131.82
C THR A 24 70.94 81.89 130.81
N GLN A 25 72.04 81.32 131.29
CA GLN A 25 73.08 80.75 130.43
C GLN A 25 72.61 79.44 129.76
N LEU A 26 71.89 78.58 130.47
CA LEU A 26 71.31 77.35 129.92
C LEU A 26 70.23 77.66 128.88
N GLU A 27 69.34 78.61 129.15
CA GLU A 27 68.36 79.10 128.18
C GLU A 27 69.04 79.64 126.93
N LYS A 28 70.14 80.39 127.11
CA LYS A 28 70.95 80.89 125.99
C LYS A 28 71.61 79.75 125.21
N ASP A 29 72.18 78.75 125.87
CA ASP A 29 72.85 77.61 125.23
C ASP A 29 71.85 76.69 124.50
N VAL A 30 70.70 76.41 125.11
CA VAL A 30 69.60 75.65 124.51
C VAL A 30 69.07 76.40 123.29
N ARG A 31 68.83 77.71 123.42
CA ARG A 31 68.38 78.55 122.31
C ARG A 31 69.41 78.60 121.19
N GLN A 32 70.70 78.75 121.49
CA GLN A 32 71.77 78.73 120.49
C GLN A 32 71.96 77.37 119.83
N ARG A 33 71.72 76.25 120.54
CA ARG A 33 71.70 74.91 119.94
C ARG A 33 70.50 74.74 119.03
N ALA A 34 69.30 75.11 119.47
CA ALA A 34 68.08 75.06 118.66
C ALA A 34 68.20 75.96 117.41
N GLU A 35 68.74 77.18 117.54
CA GLU A 35 68.99 78.07 116.40
C GLU A 35 69.99 77.46 115.40
N ARG A 36 71.02 76.74 115.87
CA ARG A 36 71.96 76.01 115.01
C ARG A 36 71.31 74.82 114.31
N ASP A 37 70.57 73.98 115.03
CA ASP A 37 69.92 72.78 114.47
C ASP A 37 68.83 73.17 113.45
N ILE A 38 68.03 74.20 113.77
CA ILE A 38 67.05 74.78 112.83
C ILE A 38 67.77 75.28 111.58
N ALA A 39 68.85 76.05 111.72
CA ALA A 39 69.62 76.54 110.57
C ALA A 39 70.19 75.40 109.72
N GLU A 40 70.67 74.31 110.33
CA GLU A 40 71.16 73.14 109.60
C GLU A 40 70.04 72.40 108.87
N VAL A 41 68.89 72.18 109.52
CA VAL A 41 67.71 71.55 108.91
C VAL A 41 67.17 72.41 107.77
N THR A 42 67.04 73.72 107.98
CA THR A 42 66.64 74.66 106.92
C THR A 42 67.59 74.58 105.74
N LYS A 43 68.91 74.54 105.95
CA LYS A 43 69.90 74.38 104.88
C LYS A 43 69.72 73.06 104.11
N LYS A 44 69.46 71.94 104.80
CA LYS A 44 69.19 70.64 104.16
C LYS A 44 67.88 70.67 103.36
N ILE A 45 66.81 71.26 103.92
CA ILE A 45 65.53 71.43 103.24
C ILE A 45 65.73 72.25 101.95
N THR A 46 66.38 73.41 102.03
CA THR A 46 66.65 74.25 100.86
C THR A 46 67.49 73.51 99.81
N ALA A 47 68.49 72.73 100.22
CA ALA A 47 69.27 71.92 99.28
C ALA A 47 68.43 70.82 98.60
N SER A 48 67.55 70.15 99.34
CA SER A 48 66.60 69.16 98.80
C SER A 48 65.54 69.80 97.90
N GLU A 49 65.00 70.97 98.26
CA GLU A 49 64.05 71.74 97.44
C GLU A 49 64.68 72.13 96.11
N ASN A 50 65.92 72.63 96.13
CA ASN A 50 66.67 72.93 94.91
C ASN A 50 66.89 71.67 94.07
N SER A 51 67.27 70.54 94.68
CA SER A 51 67.46 69.27 93.97
C SER A 51 66.16 68.75 93.34
N ILE A 52 65.03 68.84 94.05
CA ILE A 52 63.71 68.46 93.53
C ILE A 52 63.33 69.38 92.37
N THR A 53 63.55 70.67 92.50
CA THR A 53 63.27 71.67 91.45
C THR A 53 64.07 71.36 90.19
N GLU A 54 65.37 71.07 90.32
CA GLU A 54 66.23 70.65 89.20
C GLU A 54 65.76 69.34 88.57
N LEU A 55 65.39 68.33 89.37
CA LEU A 55 64.87 67.06 88.88
C LEU A 55 63.55 67.23 88.11
N VAL A 56 62.63 68.04 88.63
CA VAL A 56 61.35 68.35 87.98
C VAL A 56 61.59 69.08 86.67
N ALA A 57 62.48 70.09 86.65
CA ALA A 57 62.85 70.82 85.43
C ALA A 57 63.52 69.91 84.39
N LYS A 58 64.43 69.02 84.82
CA LYS A 58 65.04 68.03 83.94
C LYS A 58 63.99 67.07 83.38
N LYS A 59 63.10 66.55 84.22
CA LYS A 59 62.10 65.56 83.81
C LYS A 59 61.04 66.16 82.89
N SER A 60 60.60 67.38 83.15
CA SER A 60 59.69 68.10 82.26
C SER A 60 60.35 68.39 80.92
N GLY A 61 61.63 68.80 80.91
CA GLY A 61 62.43 68.96 79.70
C GLY A 61 62.55 67.65 78.88
N GLU A 62 62.88 66.53 79.53
CA GLU A 62 62.92 65.20 78.91
C GLU A 62 61.55 64.80 78.32
N GLN A 63 60.45 65.03 79.05
CA GLN A 63 59.09 64.75 78.58
C GLN A 63 58.71 65.61 77.38
N SER A 64 59.00 66.92 77.42
CA SER A 64 58.76 67.83 76.29
C SER A 64 59.55 67.39 75.05
N LEU A 65 60.80 66.95 75.20
CA LEU A 65 61.59 66.40 74.10
C LEU A 65 61.00 65.09 73.55
N ALA A 66 60.47 64.22 74.42
CA ALA A 66 59.83 62.98 74.00
C ALA A 66 58.52 63.24 73.24
N ILE A 67 57.67 64.14 73.73
CA ILE A 67 56.43 64.57 73.08
C ILE A 67 56.76 65.17 71.70
N ALA A 68 57.72 66.10 71.62
CA ALA A 68 58.14 66.69 70.36
C ALA A 68 58.66 65.65 69.34
N LYS A 69 59.30 64.57 69.79
CA LYS A 69 59.69 63.46 68.90
C LYS A 69 58.48 62.67 68.39
N VAL A 70 57.49 62.42 69.24
CA VAL A 70 56.24 61.73 68.86
C VAL A 70 55.44 62.57 67.88
N ASP A 71 55.27 63.87 68.14
CA ASP A 71 54.55 64.79 67.25
C ASP A 71 55.17 64.82 65.85
N ARG A 72 56.50 64.95 65.76
CA ARG A 72 57.20 64.87 64.47
C ARG A 72 56.97 63.54 63.75
N LYS A 73 56.90 62.43 64.49
CA LYS A 73 56.60 61.12 63.91
C LYS A 73 55.16 61.02 63.43
N VAL A 74 54.20 61.57 64.18
CA VAL A 74 52.78 61.64 63.78
C VAL A 74 52.61 62.50 62.53
N ASP A 75 53.30 63.64 62.45
CA ASP A 75 53.29 64.51 61.27
C ASP A 75 53.87 63.81 60.04
N SER A 76 55.00 63.12 60.19
CA SER A 76 55.62 62.33 59.13
C SER A 76 54.68 61.23 58.62
N VAL A 77 54.15 60.41 59.53
CA VAL A 77 53.23 59.31 59.18
C VAL A 77 51.94 59.85 58.55
N SER A 78 51.39 60.95 59.06
CA SER A 78 50.20 61.58 58.48
C SER A 78 50.45 62.10 57.06
N SER A 79 51.63 62.66 56.81
CA SER A 79 52.05 63.09 55.48
C SER A 79 52.20 61.90 54.53
N GLU A 80 52.86 60.82 54.97
CA GLU A 80 53.02 59.58 54.21
C GLU A 80 51.66 58.93 53.85
N ILE A 81 50.73 58.88 54.80
CA ILE A 81 49.36 58.38 54.57
C ILE A 81 48.66 59.23 53.51
N ARG A 82 48.68 60.57 53.65
CA ARG A 82 48.06 61.49 52.68
C ARG A 82 48.64 61.28 51.28
N GLN A 83 49.96 61.15 51.17
CA GLN A 83 50.62 60.94 49.89
C GLN A 83 50.25 59.58 49.29
N THR A 84 50.21 58.52 50.09
CA THR A 84 49.85 57.16 49.65
C THR A 84 48.40 57.10 49.15
N VAL A 85 47.47 57.67 49.90
CA VAL A 85 46.05 57.75 49.53
C VAL A 85 45.87 58.57 48.25
N SER A 86 46.56 59.71 48.13
CA SER A 86 46.50 60.54 46.92
C SER A 86 47.01 59.79 45.68
N ARG A 87 48.18 59.16 45.79
CA ARG A 87 48.74 58.33 44.70
C ARG A 87 47.82 57.18 44.30
N SER A 88 47.30 56.44 45.28
CA SER A 88 46.37 55.32 45.01
C SER A 88 45.06 55.80 44.38
N THR A 89 44.54 56.96 44.80
CA THR A 89 43.33 57.54 44.20
C THR A 89 43.57 57.94 42.74
N GLU A 90 44.72 58.55 42.46
CA GLU A 90 45.09 58.93 41.09
C GLU A 90 45.32 57.71 40.21
N GLU A 91 46.01 56.68 40.72
CA GLU A 91 46.23 55.42 40.01
C GLU A 91 44.92 54.69 39.71
N ASN A 92 44.03 54.56 40.70
CA ASN A 92 42.70 53.97 40.50
C ASN A 92 41.88 54.76 39.47
N SER A 93 41.98 56.10 39.49
CA SER A 93 41.28 56.95 38.51
C SER A 93 41.79 56.71 37.09
N ARG A 94 43.11 56.54 36.92
CA ARG A 94 43.73 56.19 35.63
C ARG A 94 43.31 54.79 35.16
N GLN A 95 43.32 53.80 36.04
CA GLN A 95 42.88 52.44 35.71
C GLN A 95 41.40 52.40 35.30
N ILE A 96 40.52 53.09 36.03
CA ILE A 96 39.09 53.20 35.68
C ILE A 96 38.91 53.86 34.31
N ALA A 97 39.67 54.91 34.01
CA ALA A 97 39.62 55.58 32.71
C ALA A 97 40.04 54.64 31.57
N GLN A 98 41.11 53.85 31.76
CA GLN A 98 41.56 52.85 30.78
C GLN A 98 40.51 51.76 30.55
N VAL A 99 39.89 51.25 31.62
CA VAL A 99 38.81 50.24 31.51
C VAL A 99 37.61 50.80 30.76
N ARG A 100 37.20 52.04 31.06
CA ARG A 100 36.10 52.71 30.34
C ARG A 100 36.40 52.82 28.86
N GLN A 101 37.59 53.31 28.50
CA GLN A 101 38.01 53.42 27.11
C GLN A 101 38.01 52.06 26.40
N TYR A 102 38.53 51.02 27.04
CA TYR A 102 38.52 49.66 26.48
C TYR A 102 37.08 49.16 26.23
N VAL A 103 36.17 49.40 27.17
CA VAL A 103 34.75 49.03 27.05
C VAL A 103 34.09 49.81 25.92
N ASP A 104 34.37 51.10 25.78
CA ASP A 104 33.84 51.95 24.71
C ASP A 104 34.34 51.47 23.33
N ASP A 105 35.65 51.21 23.19
CA ASP A 105 36.26 50.70 21.97
C ASP A 105 35.68 49.33 21.58
N LYS A 106 35.50 48.43 22.55
CA LYS A 106 34.90 47.12 22.31
C LYS A 106 33.42 47.21 21.95
N SER A 107 32.67 48.11 22.57
CA SER A 107 31.26 48.35 22.25
C SER A 107 31.10 48.91 20.84
N ALA A 108 32.01 49.80 20.41
CA ALA A 108 32.06 50.30 19.04
C ALA A 108 32.37 49.18 18.03
N GLN A 109 33.39 48.34 18.32
CA GLN A 109 33.73 47.18 17.47
C GLN A 109 32.55 46.21 17.33
N ILE A 110 31.88 45.87 18.43
CA ILE A 110 30.70 45.00 18.42
C ILE A 110 29.60 45.61 17.56
N SER A 111 29.32 46.90 17.72
CA SER A 111 28.29 47.61 16.93
C SER A 111 28.58 47.56 15.43
N THR A 112 29.84 47.75 15.03
CA THR A 112 30.26 47.62 13.62
C THR A 112 30.07 46.20 13.10
N VAL A 113 30.48 45.18 13.86
CA VAL A 113 30.34 43.77 13.45
C VAL A 113 28.86 43.39 13.32
N VAL A 114 28.02 43.80 14.26
CA VAL A 114 26.57 43.55 14.24
C VAL A 114 25.94 44.22 13.02
N ALA A 115 26.26 45.49 12.75
CA ALA A 115 25.74 46.21 11.58
C ALA A 115 26.16 45.53 10.27
N LYS A 116 27.44 45.13 10.15
CA LYS A 116 27.95 44.42 8.97
C LYS A 116 27.23 43.08 8.76
N LYS A 117 27.10 42.27 9.82
CA LYS A 117 26.43 40.97 9.76
C LYS A 117 24.95 41.10 9.43
N SER A 118 24.26 42.08 10.01
CA SER A 118 22.86 42.39 9.69
C SER A 118 22.72 42.76 8.20
N GLY A 119 23.60 43.61 7.67
CA GLY A 119 23.58 43.99 6.25
C GLY A 119 23.85 42.81 5.31
N GLU A 120 24.83 41.96 5.63
CA GLU A 120 25.11 40.72 4.89
C GLU A 120 23.88 39.79 4.87
N GLN A 121 23.21 39.62 6.01
CA GLN A 121 21.99 38.82 6.12
C GLN A 121 20.83 39.41 5.30
N SER A 122 20.60 40.72 5.37
CA SER A 122 19.56 41.39 4.57
C SER A 122 19.80 41.23 3.07
N LEU A 123 21.06 41.32 2.61
CA LEU A 123 21.41 41.09 1.20
C LEU A 123 21.20 39.64 0.77
N ALA A 124 21.50 38.68 1.65
CA ALA A 124 21.27 37.26 1.39
C ALA A 124 19.77 36.95 1.28
N ILE A 125 18.95 37.47 2.21
CA ILE A 125 17.48 37.34 2.18
C ILE A 125 16.93 37.93 0.88
N ALA A 126 17.32 39.15 0.52
CA ALA A 126 16.87 39.79 -0.71
C ALA A 126 17.25 39.01 -1.99
N LYS A 127 18.37 38.27 -1.99
CA LYS A 127 18.73 37.37 -3.10
C LYS A 127 17.81 36.15 -3.17
N VAL A 128 17.47 35.57 -2.01
CA VAL A 128 16.54 34.44 -1.92
C VAL A 128 15.15 34.87 -2.39
N ASP A 129 14.64 36.02 -1.92
CA ASP A 129 13.33 36.54 -2.30
C ASP A 129 13.22 36.73 -3.82
N ARG A 130 14.20 37.38 -4.45
CA ARG A 130 14.23 37.52 -5.92
C ARG A 130 14.25 36.18 -6.65
N LYS A 131 14.95 35.18 -6.11
CA LYS A 131 14.98 33.83 -6.70
C LYS A 131 13.62 33.16 -6.57
N VAL A 132 12.95 33.30 -5.42
CA VAL A 132 11.59 32.80 -5.18
C VAL A 132 10.61 33.46 -6.15
N ASP A 133 10.70 34.77 -6.36
CA ASP A 133 9.85 35.49 -7.32
C ASP A 133 10.07 35.01 -8.76
N SER A 134 11.33 34.85 -9.18
CA SER A 134 11.69 34.35 -10.51
C SER A 134 11.12 32.94 -10.74
N VAL A 135 11.40 32.02 -9.81
CA VAL A 135 10.93 30.63 -9.89
C VAL A 135 9.40 30.58 -9.88
N SER A 136 8.75 31.42 -9.05
CA SER A 136 7.28 31.50 -9.01
C SER A 136 6.71 31.98 -10.35
N SER A 137 7.36 32.93 -11.01
CA SER A 137 6.97 33.40 -12.35
C SER A 137 7.15 32.30 -13.42
N GLU A 138 8.29 31.61 -13.41
CA GLU A 138 8.56 30.49 -14.32
C GLU A 138 7.55 29.35 -14.15
N ILE A 139 7.21 28.99 -12.92
CA ILE A 139 6.17 27.99 -12.61
C ILE A 139 4.82 28.45 -13.18
N ARG A 140 4.41 29.70 -12.92
CA ARG A 140 3.14 30.23 -13.45
C ARG A 140 3.10 30.17 -14.97
N GLN A 141 4.19 30.55 -15.64
CA GLN A 141 4.26 30.51 -17.10
C GLN A 141 4.20 29.08 -17.64
N THR A 142 4.91 28.15 -17.01
CA THR A 142 4.94 26.73 -17.41
C THR A 142 3.56 26.10 -17.25
N VAL A 143 2.89 26.33 -16.12
CA VAL A 143 1.54 25.83 -15.86
C VAL A 143 0.55 26.39 -16.88
N SER A 144 0.58 27.70 -17.16
CA SER A 144 -0.28 28.31 -18.18
C SER A 144 -0.06 27.73 -19.58
N ARG A 145 1.19 27.57 -20.02
CA ARG A 145 1.52 26.96 -21.31
C ARG A 145 1.02 25.53 -21.42
N SER A 146 1.27 24.71 -20.40
CA SER A 146 0.82 23.31 -20.39
C SER A 146 -0.72 23.20 -20.41
N THR A 147 -1.41 24.12 -19.74
CA THR A 147 -2.87 24.15 -19.69
C THR A 147 -3.45 24.49 -21.06
N GLU A 148 -2.86 25.46 -21.75
CA GLU A 148 -3.26 25.86 -23.09
C GLU A 148 -2.97 24.76 -24.12
N GLU A 149 -1.80 24.11 -24.03
CA GLU A 149 -1.42 23.00 -24.89
C GLU A 149 -2.35 21.79 -24.71
N ASN A 150 -2.62 21.39 -23.47
CA ASN A 150 -3.57 20.32 -23.16
C ASN A 150 -4.97 20.65 -23.69
N SER A 151 -5.41 21.90 -23.56
CA SER A 151 -6.70 22.36 -24.09
C SER A 151 -6.78 22.23 -25.62
N ARG A 152 -5.69 22.57 -26.33
CA ARG A 152 -5.58 22.39 -27.79
C ARG A 152 -5.58 20.92 -28.18
N GLN A 153 -4.85 20.07 -27.48
CA GLN A 153 -4.83 18.62 -27.74
C GLN A 153 -6.21 17.98 -27.53
N ILE A 154 -6.91 18.35 -26.45
CA ILE A 154 -8.28 17.88 -26.18
C ILE A 154 -9.23 18.32 -27.31
N ALA A 155 -9.11 19.55 -27.79
CA ALA A 155 -9.93 20.03 -28.90
C ALA A 155 -9.68 19.25 -30.20
N GLN A 156 -8.42 18.94 -30.52
CA GLN A 156 -8.05 18.12 -31.67
C GLN A 156 -8.62 16.69 -31.57
N VAL A 157 -8.53 16.07 -30.40
CA VAL A 157 -9.08 14.72 -30.18
C VAL A 157 -10.60 14.73 -30.34
N ARG A 158 -11.30 15.73 -29.79
CA ARG A 158 -12.76 15.87 -29.96
C ARG A 158 -13.13 15.98 -31.43
N GLN A 159 -12.46 16.86 -32.18
CA GLN A 159 -12.71 17.00 -33.61
C GLN A 159 -12.46 15.70 -34.38
N TYR A 160 -11.37 14.98 -34.08
CA TYR A 160 -11.10 13.69 -34.72
C TYR A 160 -12.21 12.66 -34.45
N VAL A 161 -12.71 12.60 -33.21
CA VAL A 161 -13.82 11.70 -32.83
C VAL A 161 -15.11 12.10 -33.54
N ASP A 162 -15.41 13.39 -33.63
CA ASP A 162 -16.59 13.90 -34.33
C ASP A 162 -16.54 13.56 -35.83
N ASP A 163 -15.40 13.82 -36.49
CA ASP A 163 -15.17 13.50 -37.90
C ASP A 163 -15.30 12.00 -38.17
N LYS A 164 -14.73 11.15 -37.30
CA LYS A 164 -14.85 9.69 -37.42
C LYS A 164 -16.26 9.19 -37.18
N SER A 165 -16.98 9.78 -36.23
CA SER A 165 -18.38 9.45 -35.97
C SER A 165 -19.27 9.81 -37.15
N ALA A 166 -19.02 10.95 -37.80
CA ALA A 166 -19.69 11.33 -39.04
C ALA A 166 -19.40 10.34 -40.18
N GLN A 167 -18.13 9.96 -40.38
CA GLN A 167 -17.74 8.95 -41.39
C GLN A 167 -18.44 7.60 -41.17
N ILE A 168 -18.46 7.11 -39.92
CA ILE A 168 -19.15 5.87 -39.56
C ILE A 168 -20.64 5.98 -39.89
N SER A 169 -21.28 7.10 -39.52
CA SER A 169 -22.70 7.34 -39.78
C SER A 169 -23.03 7.29 -41.28
N THR A 170 -22.18 7.90 -42.12
CA THR A 170 -22.33 7.84 -43.58
C THR A 170 -22.18 6.42 -44.13
N VAL A 171 -21.17 5.67 -43.66
CA VAL A 171 -20.95 4.28 -44.11
C VAL A 171 -22.12 3.38 -43.72
N VAL A 172 -22.62 3.53 -42.49
CA VAL A 172 -23.79 2.77 -42.02
C VAL A 172 -25.02 3.07 -42.88
N ALA A 173 -25.32 4.35 -43.15
CA ALA A 173 -26.44 4.74 -43.98
C ALA A 173 -26.33 4.22 -45.43
N LYS A 174 -25.14 4.30 -46.03
CA LYS A 174 -24.88 3.75 -47.36
C LYS A 174 -25.13 2.23 -47.39
N LYS A 175 -24.57 1.51 -46.41
CA LYS A 175 -24.67 0.05 -46.36
C LYS A 175 -26.08 -0.43 -46.06
N SER A 176 -26.84 0.29 -45.23
CA SER A 176 -28.25 0.01 -45.01
C SER A 176 -29.08 0.23 -46.27
N GLY A 177 -28.80 1.30 -47.03
CA GLY A 177 -29.43 1.55 -48.33
C GLY A 177 -29.15 0.46 -49.36
N GLU A 178 -27.89 0.03 -49.49
CA GLU A 178 -27.49 -1.09 -50.36
C GLU A 178 -28.19 -2.40 -49.97
N GLN A 179 -28.26 -2.71 -48.67
CA GLN A 179 -28.98 -3.88 -48.17
C GLN A 179 -30.46 -3.83 -48.50
N SER A 180 -31.13 -2.69 -48.30
CA SER A 180 -32.54 -2.51 -48.66
C SER A 180 -32.79 -2.72 -50.15
N LEU A 181 -31.91 -2.21 -51.01
CA LEU A 181 -32.00 -2.44 -52.46
C LEU A 181 -31.78 -3.91 -52.84
N ALA A 182 -30.86 -4.61 -52.17
CA ALA A 182 -30.61 -6.03 -52.39
C ALA A 182 -31.82 -6.89 -51.97
N ILE A 183 -32.40 -6.61 -50.80
CA ILE A 183 -33.63 -7.25 -50.32
C ILE A 183 -34.77 -7.04 -51.33
N ALA A 184 -35.01 -5.81 -51.76
CA ALA A 184 -36.06 -5.51 -52.75
C ALA A 184 -35.86 -6.24 -54.10
N LYS A 185 -34.61 -6.50 -54.51
CA LYS A 185 -34.34 -7.32 -55.71
C LYS A 185 -34.67 -8.80 -55.48
N VAL A 186 -34.34 -9.34 -54.31
CA VAL A 186 -34.67 -10.72 -53.94
C VAL A 186 -36.18 -10.89 -53.87
N ASP A 187 -36.90 -9.96 -53.24
CA ASP A 187 -38.37 -9.97 -53.15
C ASP A 187 -39.01 -10.04 -54.54
N ARG A 188 -38.61 -9.17 -55.47
CA ARG A 188 -39.11 -9.22 -56.87
C ARG A 188 -38.81 -10.55 -57.56
N LYS A 189 -37.63 -11.14 -57.32
CA LYS A 189 -37.26 -12.42 -57.89
C LYS A 189 -38.13 -13.55 -57.32
N VAL A 190 -38.41 -13.51 -56.01
CA VAL A 190 -39.33 -14.44 -55.35
C VAL A 190 -40.73 -14.31 -55.92
N ASP A 191 -41.23 -13.09 -56.14
CA ASP A 191 -42.54 -12.85 -56.76
C ASP A 191 -42.60 -13.40 -58.19
N SER A 192 -41.57 -13.14 -59.00
CA SER A 192 -41.47 -13.65 -60.39
C SER A 192 -41.47 -15.17 -60.42
N VAL A 193 -40.61 -15.82 -59.64
CA VAL A 193 -40.52 -17.29 -59.56
C VAL A 193 -41.83 -17.87 -59.04
N SER A 194 -42.47 -17.23 -58.07
CA SER A 194 -43.78 -17.65 -57.56
C SER A 194 -44.86 -17.60 -58.66
N SER A 195 -44.84 -16.58 -59.51
CA SER A 195 -45.74 -16.47 -60.66
C SER A 195 -45.46 -17.55 -61.72
N GLU A 196 -44.19 -17.78 -62.05
CA GLU A 196 -43.78 -18.85 -62.98
C GLU A 196 -44.23 -20.23 -62.49
N ILE A 197 -43.99 -20.56 -61.22
CA ILE A 197 -44.44 -21.81 -60.60
C ILE A 197 -45.96 -21.95 -60.70
N ARG A 198 -46.72 -20.90 -60.37
CA ARG A 198 -48.19 -20.90 -60.49
C ARG A 198 -48.62 -21.21 -61.92
N GLN A 199 -47.98 -20.58 -62.90
CA GLN A 199 -48.29 -20.81 -64.31
C GLN A 199 -47.94 -22.24 -64.77
N THR A 200 -46.77 -22.76 -64.39
CA THR A 200 -46.35 -24.13 -64.70
C THR A 200 -47.31 -25.15 -64.10
N VAL A 201 -47.70 -24.98 -62.84
CA VAL A 201 -48.65 -25.87 -62.15
C VAL A 201 -50.02 -25.81 -62.83
N SER A 202 -50.54 -24.62 -63.15
CA SER A 202 -51.81 -24.48 -63.88
C SER A 202 -51.77 -25.18 -65.24
N ARG A 203 -50.71 -24.95 -66.02
CA ARG A 203 -50.55 -25.58 -67.34
C ARG A 203 -50.44 -27.10 -67.25
N SER A 204 -49.66 -27.63 -66.30
CA SER A 204 -49.56 -29.08 -66.07
C SER A 204 -50.90 -29.67 -65.65
N THR A 205 -51.69 -28.95 -64.84
CA THR A 205 -53.04 -29.39 -64.44
C THR A 205 -53.99 -29.47 -65.63
N GLU A 206 -53.97 -28.47 -66.52
CA GLU A 206 -54.75 -28.49 -67.76
C GLU A 206 -54.31 -29.60 -68.72
N GLU A 207 -53.00 -29.79 -68.91
CA GLU A 207 -52.43 -30.86 -69.75
C GLU A 207 -52.80 -32.24 -69.21
N ASN A 208 -52.67 -32.47 -67.91
CA ASN A 208 -53.11 -33.71 -67.25
C ASN A 208 -54.61 -33.93 -67.42
N SER A 209 -55.43 -32.87 -67.31
CA SER A 209 -56.88 -32.95 -67.51
C SER A 209 -57.23 -33.39 -68.95
N ARG A 210 -56.51 -32.85 -69.95
CA ARG A 210 -56.66 -33.27 -71.36
C ARG A 210 -56.22 -34.71 -71.58
N GLN A 211 -55.08 -35.13 -71.02
CA GLN A 211 -54.60 -36.51 -71.12
C GLN A 211 -55.59 -37.50 -70.49
N ILE A 212 -56.14 -37.17 -69.31
CA ILE A 212 -57.17 -37.97 -68.65
C ILE A 212 -58.42 -38.08 -69.53
N ALA A 213 -58.86 -36.98 -70.16
CA ALA A 213 -60.00 -37.00 -71.07
C ALA A 213 -59.75 -37.90 -72.30
N GLN A 214 -58.56 -37.84 -72.89
CA GLN A 214 -58.17 -38.71 -74.00
C GLN A 214 -58.10 -40.19 -73.59
N ILE A 215 -57.56 -40.49 -72.40
CA ILE A 215 -57.53 -41.85 -71.85
C ILE A 215 -58.95 -42.35 -71.62
N ARG A 216 -59.84 -41.54 -71.03
CA ARG A 216 -61.25 -41.90 -70.84
C ARG A 216 -61.91 -42.23 -72.16
N GLN A 217 -61.75 -41.37 -73.18
CA GLN A 217 -62.29 -41.63 -74.51
C GLN A 217 -61.75 -42.93 -75.11
N TYR A 218 -60.43 -43.16 -75.03
CA TYR A 218 -59.83 -44.40 -75.52
C TYR A 218 -60.35 -45.64 -74.78
N VAL A 219 -60.52 -45.54 -73.46
CA VAL A 219 -61.10 -46.61 -72.62
C VAL A 219 -62.56 -46.84 -72.99
N ASP A 220 -63.35 -45.81 -73.24
CA ASP A 220 -64.75 -45.91 -73.66
C ASP A 220 -64.88 -46.53 -75.07
N ASP A 221 -64.04 -46.10 -76.01
CA ASP A 221 -63.98 -46.65 -77.37
C ASP A 221 -63.57 -48.12 -77.34
N LYS A 222 -62.52 -48.46 -76.57
CA LYS A 222 -62.08 -49.85 -76.38
C LYS A 222 -63.10 -50.68 -75.62
N GLY A 223 -63.75 -50.11 -74.61
CA GLY A 223 -64.88 -50.72 -73.90
C GLY A 223 -65.99 -51.08 -74.87
N SER A 224 -66.38 -50.15 -75.74
CA SER A 224 -67.39 -50.38 -76.78
C SER A 224 -66.97 -51.47 -77.78
N GLN A 225 -65.70 -51.47 -78.24
CA GLN A 225 -65.15 -52.53 -79.09
C GLN A 225 -65.14 -53.90 -78.41
N ILE A 226 -64.76 -53.94 -77.12
CA ILE A 226 -64.79 -55.15 -76.30
C ILE A 226 -66.22 -55.63 -76.17
N THR A 227 -67.19 -54.77 -75.83
CA THR A 227 -68.61 -55.12 -75.75
C THR A 227 -69.10 -55.69 -77.07
N GLN A 228 -68.87 -55.02 -78.20
CA GLN A 228 -69.27 -55.53 -79.52
C GLN A 228 -68.58 -56.85 -79.89
N SER A 229 -67.27 -56.98 -79.65
CA SER A 229 -66.55 -58.22 -79.92
C SER A 229 -66.99 -59.34 -78.99
N THR A 230 -67.28 -59.00 -77.74
CA THR A 230 -67.75 -59.94 -76.72
C THR A 230 -69.15 -60.38 -77.09
N ASP A 231 -70.09 -59.50 -77.45
CA ASP A 231 -71.43 -59.85 -77.93
C ASP A 231 -71.37 -60.76 -79.17
N LYS A 232 -70.52 -60.42 -80.16
CA LYS A 232 -70.31 -61.30 -81.33
C LYS A 232 -69.73 -62.65 -80.94
N LYS A 233 -68.71 -62.67 -80.07
CA LYS A 233 -68.12 -63.90 -79.57
C LYS A 233 -69.09 -64.66 -78.68
N LEU A 234 -69.91 -64.03 -77.85
CA LEU A 234 -70.92 -64.65 -76.99
C LEU A 234 -72.09 -65.17 -77.81
N GLY A 235 -72.46 -64.51 -78.91
CA GLY A 235 -73.38 -65.11 -79.89
C GLY A 235 -72.79 -66.36 -80.51
N SER A 236 -71.53 -66.28 -80.96
CA SER A 236 -70.78 -67.43 -81.50
C SER A 236 -70.47 -68.52 -80.46
N TRP A 237 -70.28 -68.12 -79.19
CA TRP A 237 -69.95 -68.98 -78.07
C TRP A 237 -71.21 -69.52 -77.44
N ASN A 238 -72.38 -68.88 -77.47
CA ASN A 238 -73.64 -69.55 -77.14
C ASN A 238 -73.84 -70.71 -78.12
N ALA A 239 -73.56 -70.50 -79.41
CA ALA A 239 -73.53 -71.59 -80.39
C ALA A 239 -72.42 -72.64 -80.11
N SER A 240 -71.29 -72.25 -79.52
CA SER A 240 -70.18 -73.17 -79.16
C SER A 240 -70.28 -73.76 -77.73
N ILE A 241 -71.06 -73.19 -76.81
CA ILE A 241 -71.32 -73.60 -75.42
C ILE A 241 -72.54 -74.51 -75.40
N GLU A 242 -73.48 -74.38 -76.33
CA GLU A 242 -74.29 -75.54 -76.75
C GLU A 242 -73.40 -76.75 -77.12
N GLN A 243 -72.17 -76.50 -77.59
CA GLN A 243 -71.16 -77.50 -77.92
C GLN A 243 -70.17 -77.84 -76.77
N ILE A 244 -69.97 -76.96 -75.78
CA ILE A 244 -68.98 -77.10 -74.67
C ILE A 244 -69.62 -77.30 -73.30
N GLN A 245 -70.93 -77.08 -73.09
CA GLN A 245 -71.67 -77.76 -72.00
C GLN A 245 -71.55 -79.29 -72.13
N LYS A 246 -71.14 -79.78 -73.30
CA LYS A 246 -70.69 -81.16 -73.56
C LYS A 246 -69.25 -81.47 -73.11
N VAL A 247 -68.41 -80.48 -72.83
CA VAL A 247 -66.94 -80.64 -72.67
C VAL A 247 -66.42 -80.05 -71.34
N GLN A 248 -67.07 -79.05 -70.73
CA GLN A 248 -66.58 -78.39 -69.51
C GLN A 248 -67.04 -79.03 -68.19
N GLU A 249 -67.61 -80.23 -68.25
CA GLU A 249 -67.60 -81.15 -67.11
C GLU A 249 -66.17 -81.63 -66.79
N ASP A 250 -65.30 -81.67 -67.80
CA ASP A 250 -64.04 -82.40 -67.72
C ASP A 250 -62.90 -81.71 -66.96
N THR A 251 -62.97 -80.40 -66.70
CA THR A 251 -61.76 -79.72 -66.18
C THR A 251 -62.05 -78.59 -65.22
N ARG A 252 -62.88 -78.92 -64.23
CA ARG A 252 -62.62 -78.63 -62.82
C ARG A 252 -61.13 -78.48 -62.50
N ARG A 253 -60.81 -77.52 -61.61
CA ARG A 253 -59.69 -77.56 -60.63
C ARG A 253 -58.30 -77.36 -61.28
N ASN A 254 -57.37 -76.51 -60.83
CA ASN A 254 -57.20 -75.86 -59.54
C ASN A 254 -55.86 -75.08 -59.51
N LEU A 255 -55.89 -73.90 -58.87
CA LEU A 255 -55.04 -73.46 -57.73
C LEU A 255 -53.56 -73.01 -57.84
N ASN A 256 -53.18 -72.26 -56.78
CA ASN A 256 -52.22 -71.15 -56.52
C ASN A 256 -51.40 -71.40 -55.19
N SER A 257 -50.32 -70.63 -54.81
CA SER A 257 -49.95 -70.04 -53.43
C SER A 257 -48.45 -70.05 -52.82
N MET A 258 -47.95 -68.89 -52.25
CA MET A 258 -47.16 -68.36 -51.02
C MET A 258 -45.86 -68.89 -50.19
N TRP A 259 -45.10 -67.97 -49.42
CA TRP A 259 -44.47 -67.96 -47.97
C TRP A 259 -42.95 -67.53 -47.51
N ALA A 260 -42.68 -67.11 -46.20
CA ALA A 260 -41.56 -67.26 -45.10
C ALA A 260 -40.17 -66.46 -44.74
N VAL A 261 -39.57 -66.59 -43.48
CA VAL A 261 -38.26 -65.99 -42.83
C VAL A 261 -37.39 -66.95 -41.87
N LYS A 262 -36.05 -66.67 -41.52
CA LYS A 262 -34.90 -67.62 -41.09
C LYS A 262 -33.75 -67.17 -40.05
N LEU A 263 -32.88 -68.09 -39.50
CA LEU A 263 -31.71 -67.92 -38.51
C LEU A 263 -30.30 -68.49 -38.96
N GLN A 264 -29.14 -68.17 -38.30
CA GLN A 264 -27.75 -68.67 -38.64
C GLN A 264 -26.66 -68.69 -37.48
N GLN A 265 -25.45 -69.26 -37.70
CA GLN A 265 -24.41 -69.58 -36.66
C GLN A 265 -22.98 -69.19 -37.09
N THR A 266 -22.09 -68.69 -36.18
CA THR A 266 -20.67 -68.38 -36.50
C THR A 266 -19.73 -69.59 -36.34
N ARG A 267 -18.52 -69.47 -36.90
CA ARG A 267 -17.55 -70.56 -37.09
C ARG A 267 -16.84 -71.03 -35.80
N ASP A 268 -16.96 -70.25 -34.74
CA ASP A 268 -16.44 -70.44 -33.38
C ASP A 268 -17.52 -70.94 -32.41
N GLY A 269 -18.67 -71.39 -32.94
CA GLY A 269 -19.70 -72.12 -32.19
C GLY A 269 -20.76 -71.25 -31.49
N ARG A 270 -20.66 -69.92 -31.58
CA ARG A 270 -21.63 -68.99 -30.98
C ARG A 270 -22.84 -68.80 -31.91
N LEU A 271 -24.04 -69.07 -31.40
CA LEU A 271 -25.30 -68.79 -32.10
C LEU A 271 -25.55 -67.28 -32.15
N TYR A 272 -25.98 -66.75 -33.30
CA TYR A 272 -26.41 -65.36 -33.44
C TYR A 272 -27.73 -65.27 -34.20
N ILE A 273 -28.51 -64.23 -33.92
CA ILE A 273 -29.75 -63.97 -34.64
C ILE A 273 -29.39 -63.28 -35.96
N ALA A 274 -29.69 -63.92 -37.10
CA ALA A 274 -29.49 -63.31 -38.42
C ALA A 274 -30.72 -62.49 -38.90
N GLY A 275 -31.81 -62.49 -38.13
CA GLY A 275 -33.01 -61.73 -38.44
C GLY A 275 -33.88 -61.53 -37.20
N ILE A 276 -34.26 -60.29 -36.92
CA ILE A 276 -35.19 -59.92 -35.85
C ILE A 276 -36.61 -59.97 -36.44
N GLY A 277 -37.51 -60.70 -35.79
CA GLY A 277 -38.95 -60.59 -36.03
C GLY A 277 -39.46 -59.27 -35.44
N ALA A 278 -40.02 -58.40 -36.27
CA ALA A 278 -40.71 -57.20 -35.80
C ALA A 278 -42.15 -57.55 -35.40
N GLY A 279 -42.48 -57.34 -34.13
CA GLY A 279 -43.84 -57.40 -33.61
C GLY A 279 -44.30 -56.00 -33.20
N ILE A 280 -45.60 -55.76 -33.33
CA ILE A 280 -46.27 -54.54 -32.86
C ILE A 280 -46.94 -54.89 -31.53
N GLU A 281 -46.62 -54.17 -30.46
CA GLU A 281 -47.34 -54.26 -29.20
C GLU A 281 -48.10 -52.96 -28.96
N ASN A 282 -49.38 -53.07 -28.59
CA ASN A 282 -50.30 -51.96 -28.45
C ASN A 282 -50.44 -51.63 -26.95
N THR A 283 -49.75 -50.59 -26.49
CA THR A 283 -49.92 -50.04 -25.13
C THR A 283 -50.82 -48.79 -25.19
N SER A 284 -51.40 -48.42 -24.05
CA SER A 284 -52.43 -47.37 -23.93
C SER A 284 -51.98 -45.95 -24.36
N ASP A 285 -50.70 -45.75 -24.66
CA ASP A 285 -50.14 -44.47 -25.13
C ASP A 285 -49.65 -44.49 -26.60
N GLY A 286 -49.97 -45.55 -27.36
CA GLY A 286 -49.74 -45.64 -28.80
C GLY A 286 -48.70 -46.69 -29.22
N ILE A 287 -48.68 -47.00 -30.52
CA ILE A 287 -47.84 -48.03 -31.14
C ILE A 287 -46.35 -47.67 -30.96
N GLN A 288 -45.64 -48.44 -30.15
CA GLN A 288 -44.19 -48.35 -30.03
C GLN A 288 -43.55 -49.64 -30.55
N SER A 289 -42.80 -49.52 -31.65
CA SER A 289 -41.93 -50.59 -32.10
C SER A 289 -40.77 -50.73 -31.11
N GLN A 290 -40.78 -51.78 -30.30
CA GLN A 290 -39.71 -52.07 -29.35
C GLN A 290 -38.90 -53.29 -29.80
N ILE A 291 -37.58 -53.20 -29.66
CA ILE A 291 -36.68 -54.34 -29.73
C ILE A 291 -36.28 -54.64 -28.28
N LEU A 292 -36.91 -55.66 -27.71
CA LEU A 292 -36.55 -56.19 -26.40
C LEU A 292 -35.51 -57.30 -26.58
N MET A 293 -34.37 -57.18 -25.90
CA MET A 293 -33.28 -58.15 -25.95
C MET A 293 -32.84 -58.50 -24.53
N GLN A 294 -32.88 -59.78 -24.16
CA GLN A 294 -32.36 -60.30 -22.89
C GLN A 294 -31.04 -61.04 -23.15
N ALA A 295 -29.94 -60.58 -22.55
CA ALA A 295 -28.62 -61.20 -22.73
C ALA A 295 -27.67 -60.90 -21.55
N ASP A 296 -26.84 -61.88 -21.16
CA ASP A 296 -25.83 -61.74 -20.10
C ASP A 296 -24.66 -60.81 -20.47
N ARG A 297 -24.42 -60.63 -21.78
CA ARG A 297 -23.36 -59.77 -22.33
C ARG A 297 -23.70 -59.37 -23.76
N ILE A 298 -23.79 -58.07 -24.03
CA ILE A 298 -23.90 -57.53 -25.40
C ILE A 298 -22.54 -56.98 -25.78
N ALA A 299 -21.97 -57.48 -26.87
CA ALA A 299 -20.71 -57.00 -27.41
C ALA A 299 -20.80 -56.89 -28.94
N MET A 300 -20.39 -55.74 -29.48
CA MET A 300 -20.17 -55.61 -30.92
C MET A 300 -18.80 -56.20 -31.26
N ILE A 301 -18.83 -57.36 -31.92
CA ILE A 301 -17.64 -58.05 -32.41
C ILE A 301 -17.49 -57.83 -33.91
N ASN A 302 -16.25 -57.73 -34.39
CA ASN A 302 -15.95 -57.78 -35.81
C ASN A 302 -15.39 -59.19 -36.13
N PRO A 303 -16.12 -60.05 -36.86
CA PRO A 303 -15.72 -61.43 -37.13
C PRO A 303 -14.43 -61.56 -37.96
N GLU A 304 -14.07 -60.54 -38.74
CA GLU A 304 -12.96 -60.63 -39.69
C GLU A 304 -11.58 -60.51 -39.04
N ASN A 305 -11.48 -59.97 -37.82
CA ASN A 305 -10.20 -59.53 -37.25
C ASN A 305 -9.76 -60.27 -35.98
N GLY A 306 -10.50 -61.30 -35.53
CA GLY A 306 -10.16 -62.07 -34.32
C GLY A 306 -10.03 -61.23 -33.04
N ASN A 307 -10.61 -60.03 -33.04
CA ASN A 307 -10.21 -58.94 -32.16
C ASN A 307 -10.65 -59.22 -30.70
N THR A 308 -9.67 -59.36 -29.81
CA THR A 308 -9.87 -59.65 -28.37
C THR A 308 -10.49 -58.48 -27.59
N THR A 309 -10.68 -57.32 -28.23
CA THR A 309 -11.22 -56.11 -27.61
C THR A 309 -12.43 -55.57 -28.39
N PRO A 310 -13.67 -55.90 -28.00
CA PRO A 310 -14.90 -55.39 -28.64
C PRO A 310 -15.06 -53.87 -28.51
N LEU A 311 -15.82 -53.26 -29.45
CA LEU A 311 -16.04 -51.79 -29.52
C LEU A 311 -16.74 -51.26 -28.26
N PHE A 312 -17.80 -51.94 -27.84
CA PHE A 312 -18.42 -51.76 -26.53
C PHE A 312 -18.80 -53.11 -25.94
N VAL A 313 -18.79 -53.20 -24.62
CA VAL A 313 -19.33 -54.34 -23.87
C VAL A 313 -20.28 -53.79 -22.82
N ALA A 314 -21.55 -54.17 -22.91
CA ALA A 314 -22.48 -54.06 -21.80
C ALA A 314 -22.49 -55.41 -21.07
N GLN A 315 -22.03 -55.42 -19.81
CA GLN A 315 -21.99 -56.61 -18.98
C GLN A 315 -22.26 -56.23 -17.52
N GLY A 316 -23.25 -56.88 -16.90
CA GLY A 316 -23.81 -56.40 -15.64
C GLY A 316 -24.39 -54.99 -15.80
N ASP A 317 -24.14 -54.12 -14.81
CA ASP A 317 -24.62 -52.73 -14.79
C ASP A 317 -23.57 -51.71 -15.30
N GLN A 318 -22.55 -52.18 -16.02
CA GLN A 318 -21.44 -51.35 -16.51
C GLN A 318 -21.29 -51.44 -18.02
N LEU A 319 -20.99 -50.29 -18.64
CA LEU A 319 -20.63 -50.17 -20.05
C LEU A 319 -19.13 -49.91 -20.16
N PHE A 320 -18.41 -50.79 -20.86
CA PHE A 320 -16.99 -50.65 -21.15
C PHE A 320 -16.81 -50.23 -22.61
N MET A 321 -16.00 -49.19 -22.82
CA MET A 321 -15.64 -48.65 -24.13
C MET A 321 -14.14 -48.29 -24.12
N ASN A 322 -13.42 -48.54 -25.22
CA ASN A 322 -11.99 -48.23 -25.30
C ASN A 322 -11.77 -46.76 -25.69
N ASP A 323 -12.22 -46.40 -26.89
CA ASP A 323 -12.17 -45.04 -27.42
C ASP A 323 -13.56 -44.64 -27.91
N VAL A 324 -13.97 -43.42 -27.60
CA VAL A 324 -15.31 -42.92 -27.92
C VAL A 324 -15.19 -41.62 -28.70
N PHE A 325 -15.66 -41.62 -29.96
CA PHE A 325 -15.84 -40.41 -30.75
C PHE A 325 -17.32 -40.05 -30.79
N MET A 326 -17.70 -38.94 -30.18
CA MET A 326 -19.10 -38.51 -30.06
C MET A 326 -19.27 -37.04 -30.44
N LYS A 327 -20.40 -36.71 -31.08
CA LYS A 327 -20.74 -35.33 -31.45
C LYS A 327 -20.96 -34.41 -30.24
N LYS A 328 -21.50 -34.94 -29.14
CA LYS A 328 -21.74 -34.21 -27.89
C LYS A 328 -21.78 -35.18 -26.72
N LEU A 329 -21.13 -34.85 -25.63
CA LEU A 329 -21.21 -35.54 -24.34
C LEU A 329 -21.86 -34.60 -23.32
N THR A 330 -22.99 -34.99 -22.75
CA THR A 330 -23.65 -34.30 -21.63
C THR A 330 -23.60 -35.22 -20.43
N VAL A 331 -23.01 -34.77 -19.32
CA VAL A 331 -22.89 -35.55 -18.09
C VAL A 331 -23.34 -34.67 -16.93
N ASP A 332 -24.27 -35.16 -16.13
CA ASP A 332 -24.74 -34.47 -14.93
C ASP A 332 -23.71 -34.57 -13.79
N PHE A 333 -23.21 -35.78 -13.52
CA PHE A 333 -22.15 -36.03 -12.54
C PHE A 333 -21.18 -37.11 -13.02
N ALA A 334 -19.87 -36.89 -12.85
CA ALA A 334 -18.82 -37.86 -13.16
C ALA A 334 -17.78 -37.96 -12.03
N ARG A 335 -17.37 -39.19 -11.69
CA ARG A 335 -16.21 -39.46 -10.85
C ARG A 335 -15.00 -39.78 -11.74
N VAL A 336 -14.02 -38.87 -11.77
CA VAL A 336 -12.78 -39.03 -12.54
C VAL A 336 -11.68 -39.60 -11.65
N THR A 337 -11.06 -40.70 -12.06
CA THR A 337 -9.99 -41.38 -11.30
C THR A 337 -8.58 -40.94 -11.69
N GLY A 338 -8.42 -40.35 -12.87
CA GLY A 338 -7.16 -39.79 -13.40
C GLY A 338 -7.26 -38.29 -13.67
N ASP A 339 -6.70 -37.83 -14.78
CA ASP A 339 -6.73 -36.42 -15.18
C ASP A 339 -7.63 -36.22 -16.40
N ILE A 340 -8.23 -35.03 -16.51
CA ILE A 340 -8.80 -34.54 -17.77
C ILE A 340 -7.74 -33.60 -18.37
N ARG A 341 -7.24 -33.92 -19.57
CA ARG A 341 -6.15 -33.18 -20.20
C ARG A 341 -6.28 -33.13 -21.72
N SER A 342 -5.65 -32.14 -22.34
CA SER A 342 -5.42 -32.19 -23.78
C SER A 342 -4.47 -33.33 -24.15
N ASP A 343 -4.63 -33.87 -25.36
CA ASP A 343 -3.80 -34.94 -25.92
C ASP A 343 -2.32 -34.54 -26.03
N ASN A 344 -2.05 -33.26 -26.29
CA ASN A 344 -0.70 -32.70 -26.42
C ASN A 344 -0.06 -32.24 -25.10
N PHE A 345 -0.73 -32.39 -23.95
CA PHE A 345 -0.25 -31.84 -22.68
C PHE A 345 1.04 -32.52 -22.19
N HIS A 346 2.06 -31.71 -21.91
CA HIS A 346 3.24 -32.05 -21.11
C HIS A 346 3.53 -30.87 -20.16
N SER A 347 4.10 -31.14 -18.97
CA SER A 347 4.40 -30.05 -18.02
C SER A 347 5.33 -29.02 -18.66
N GLY A 348 4.94 -27.74 -18.62
CA GLY A 348 5.69 -26.65 -19.25
C GLY A 348 5.58 -26.57 -20.79
N SER A 349 4.75 -27.39 -21.43
CA SER A 349 4.46 -27.37 -22.88
C SER A 349 2.99 -27.01 -23.16
N PRO A 350 2.63 -26.60 -24.40
CA PRO A 350 1.26 -26.26 -24.76
C PRO A 350 0.23 -27.32 -24.37
N GLY A 351 -0.90 -26.87 -23.82
CA GLY A 351 -1.99 -27.76 -23.42
C GLY A 351 -2.58 -27.38 -22.06
N TRP A 352 -3.56 -28.16 -21.62
CA TRP A 352 -4.16 -27.99 -20.32
C TRP A 352 -4.36 -29.33 -19.61
N ARG A 353 -4.34 -29.27 -18.28
CA ARG A 353 -4.57 -30.43 -17.41
C ARG A 353 -5.34 -30.00 -16.17
N LEU A 354 -6.44 -30.71 -15.90
CA LEU A 354 -7.12 -30.75 -14.61
C LEU A 354 -6.82 -32.10 -13.96
N SER A 355 -6.08 -32.07 -12.85
CA SER A 355 -5.66 -33.30 -12.17
C SER A 355 -6.59 -33.70 -11.03
N ARG A 356 -6.63 -35.01 -10.72
CA ARG A 356 -7.37 -35.56 -9.58
C ARG A 356 -7.02 -34.94 -8.22
N ASN A 357 -5.83 -34.34 -8.10
CA ASN A 357 -5.38 -33.65 -6.87
C ASN A 357 -5.85 -32.19 -6.78
N GLY A 358 -6.68 -31.72 -7.72
CA GLY A 358 -7.20 -30.35 -7.76
C GLY A 358 -6.28 -29.33 -8.43
N SER A 359 -5.11 -29.75 -8.93
CA SER A 359 -4.22 -28.84 -9.68
C SER A 359 -4.78 -28.55 -11.08
N LEU A 360 -4.68 -27.29 -11.51
CA LEU A 360 -5.04 -26.83 -12.86
C LEU A 360 -3.82 -26.18 -13.52
N GLU A 361 -3.41 -26.70 -14.67
CA GLU A 361 -2.35 -26.12 -15.50
C GLU A 361 -2.94 -25.75 -16.86
N ILE A 362 -2.79 -24.49 -17.27
CA ILE A 362 -3.18 -23.99 -18.58
C ILE A 362 -1.96 -23.29 -19.19
N ASN A 363 -1.38 -23.94 -20.19
CA ASN A 363 -0.25 -23.42 -20.94
C ASN A 363 -0.74 -22.88 -22.28
N SER A 364 -0.16 -21.75 -22.71
CA SER A 364 -0.46 -21.19 -24.03
C SER A 364 -0.20 -22.21 -25.15
N GLY A 365 -1.03 -22.18 -26.19
CA GLY A 365 -0.85 -22.95 -27.42
C GLY A 365 0.46 -22.66 -28.16
N ARG A 366 1.15 -21.55 -27.83
CA ARG A 366 2.42 -21.14 -28.42
C ARG A 366 3.59 -21.54 -27.50
N PRO A 367 4.60 -22.29 -28.00
CA PRO A 367 5.80 -22.56 -27.23
C PRO A 367 6.45 -21.26 -26.72
N GLY A 368 6.80 -21.22 -25.44
CA GLY A 368 7.42 -20.04 -24.82
C GLY A 368 6.46 -18.87 -24.57
N ALA A 369 5.15 -19.06 -24.63
CA ALA A 369 4.19 -18.05 -24.18
C ALA A 369 3.75 -18.32 -22.72
N GLY A 370 3.04 -17.36 -22.13
CA GLY A 370 2.65 -17.41 -20.73
C GLY A 370 1.86 -18.65 -20.31
N ARG A 371 1.89 -18.95 -19.01
CA ARG A 371 1.18 -20.07 -18.39
C ARG A 371 0.47 -19.66 -17.11
N LEU A 372 -0.62 -20.37 -16.81
CA LEU A 372 -1.34 -20.31 -15.54
C LEU A 372 -1.21 -21.65 -14.83
N PHE A 373 -0.83 -21.62 -13.57
CA PHE A 373 -0.71 -22.80 -12.73
C PHE A 373 -1.40 -22.60 -11.39
N PHE A 374 -2.30 -23.51 -11.05
CA PHE A 374 -2.95 -23.61 -9.76
C PHE A 374 -2.57 -24.94 -9.10
N ASN A 375 -2.03 -24.87 -7.88
CA ASN A 375 -1.53 -26.04 -7.15
C ASN A 375 -2.39 -26.43 -5.93
N GLY A 376 -3.58 -25.86 -5.78
CA GLY A 376 -4.43 -26.04 -4.60
C GLY A 376 -4.22 -24.96 -3.52
N GLU A 377 -3.09 -24.25 -3.50
CA GLU A 377 -2.78 -23.23 -2.49
C GLU A 377 -2.65 -21.82 -3.07
N ARG A 378 -2.21 -21.73 -4.33
CA ARG A 378 -2.00 -20.47 -5.04
C ARG A 378 -2.19 -20.62 -6.54
N ILE A 379 -2.50 -19.49 -7.17
CA ILE A 379 -2.52 -19.29 -8.62
C ILE A 379 -1.29 -18.47 -8.97
N ASP A 380 -0.44 -19.04 -9.83
CA ASP A 380 0.74 -18.39 -10.40
C ASP A 380 0.52 -18.16 -11.90
N VAL A 381 0.70 -16.91 -12.35
CA VAL A 381 0.66 -16.55 -13.78
C VAL A 381 2.05 -16.10 -14.21
N TYR A 382 2.58 -16.76 -15.22
CA TYR A 382 3.89 -16.49 -15.80
C TYR A 382 3.72 -15.87 -17.18
N ASP A 383 4.62 -14.94 -17.55
CA ASP A 383 4.71 -14.44 -18.92
C ASP A 383 5.49 -15.39 -19.84
N ASP A 384 5.69 -14.94 -21.08
CA ASP A 384 6.47 -15.60 -22.13
C ASP A 384 7.96 -15.79 -21.77
N ASN A 385 8.51 -14.96 -20.89
CA ASN A 385 9.89 -15.06 -20.40
C ASN A 385 10.01 -15.92 -19.14
N ASN A 386 8.96 -16.68 -18.79
CA ASN A 386 8.90 -17.51 -17.60
C ASN A 386 8.99 -16.71 -16.28
N VAL A 387 8.67 -15.42 -16.32
CA VAL A 387 8.68 -14.51 -15.18
C VAL A 387 7.30 -14.51 -14.53
N LEU A 388 7.25 -14.73 -13.22
CA LEU A 388 6.02 -14.64 -12.44
C LEU A 388 5.50 -13.20 -12.48
N ARG A 389 4.30 -13.00 -13.03
CA ARG A 389 3.63 -11.68 -13.13
C ARG A 389 2.53 -11.50 -12.11
N VAL A 390 1.84 -12.58 -11.76
CA VAL A 390 0.75 -12.55 -10.78
C VAL A 390 0.85 -13.77 -9.89
N ARG A 391 0.72 -13.55 -8.58
CA ARG A 391 0.52 -14.59 -7.58
C ARG A 391 -0.68 -14.24 -6.72
N LEU A 392 -1.62 -15.17 -6.60
CA LEU A 392 -2.81 -15.05 -5.75
C LEU A 392 -2.92 -16.28 -4.86
N GLY A 393 -3.00 -16.11 -3.55
CA GLY A 393 -3.03 -17.23 -2.58
C GLY A 393 -2.08 -16.99 -1.41
N ARG A 394 -1.71 -18.05 -0.69
CA ARG A 394 -0.81 -17.96 0.48
C ARG A 394 0.45 -17.15 0.14
N LEU A 395 0.58 -15.97 0.76
CA LEU A 395 1.70 -15.03 0.61
C LEU A 395 2.94 -15.52 1.36
#